data_AF-A0A1T5FIF9-F1
#
_entry.id   AF-A0A1T5FIF9-F1
#
_cell.length_a   1.000
_cell.length_b   1.000
_cell.length_c   1.000
_cell.angle_alpha   90.00
_cell.angle_beta   90.00
_cell.angle_gamma   90.00
#
_symmetry.space_group_name_H-M   'P 1'
#
loop_
_entity.id
_entity.type
_entity.pdbx_description
1 polymer ?
#
loop_
_entity_poly.entity_id
_entity_poly.type
_entity_poly.pdbx_seq_one_letter_code
_entity_poly.pdbx_strand_id
1 'polypeptide(L)'
;MISKRVLTAAALIASMGVTNTVLAAENAHAAFAKPCGRSTMIVRCSTGSQSCERNELVLRAGTSQPVVLPVPQGLEKYDPVGLACARGADASPFFVVEYGDASHSCASCEWHHIYAPDGRLLTQSDPAFVSDPSLPGGQSLHPNTADFTRVSKDLGLSKAPVVYGH
;
A
#
# COMPACT_ATOMS: atom_id res chain seq x y z
N MET A 1 -23.19 -40.09 72.90
CA MET A 1 -24.24 -40.32 71.89
C MET A 1 -24.15 -39.23 70.83
N ILE A 2 -23.99 -39.61 69.54
CA ILE A 2 -24.58 -38.96 68.34
C ILE A 2 -24.01 -37.54 68.01
N SER A 3 -23.62 -37.11 66.80
CA SER A 3 -23.59 -37.66 65.44
C SER A 3 -22.71 -36.74 64.57
N LYS A 4 -22.28 -37.29 63.43
CA LYS A 4 -21.72 -36.64 62.22
C LYS A 4 -22.49 -35.39 61.75
N ARG A 5 -21.79 -34.43 61.11
CA ARG A 5 -22.01 -33.83 59.75
C ARG A 5 -20.73 -33.07 59.36
N VAL A 6 -19.85 -33.56 58.47
CA VAL A 6 -19.81 -33.39 57.00
C VAL A 6 -20.42 -32.08 56.49
N LEU A 7 -19.58 -31.19 55.95
CA LEU A 7 -19.86 -30.49 54.69
C LEU A 7 -18.57 -29.91 54.08
N THR A 8 -18.20 -30.52 52.95
CA THR A 8 -17.22 -30.11 51.96
C THR A 8 -17.70 -28.86 51.23
N ALA A 9 -16.83 -27.87 50.99
CA ALA A 9 -17.10 -26.82 50.01
C ALA A 9 -15.82 -26.40 49.28
N ALA A 10 -15.84 -26.69 47.98
CA ALA A 10 -14.95 -26.42 46.87
C ALA A 10 -13.90 -25.31 47.02
N ALA A 11 -12.64 -25.68 46.74
CA ALA A 11 -11.60 -24.76 46.30
C ALA A 11 -11.90 -24.30 44.86
N LEU A 12 -12.18 -23.00 44.67
CA LEU A 12 -12.14 -22.39 43.33
C LEU A 12 -10.67 -22.21 42.94
N ILE A 13 -10.23 -23.00 41.97
CA ILE A 13 -8.98 -22.74 41.23
C ILE A 13 -9.27 -21.58 40.29
N ALA A 14 -8.81 -20.38 40.66
CA ALA A 14 -8.72 -19.26 39.75
C ALA A 14 -7.58 -19.54 38.75
N SER A 15 -7.90 -20.20 37.64
CA SER A 15 -7.02 -20.26 36.48
C SER A 15 -6.97 -18.88 35.86
N MET A 16 -5.97 -18.09 36.27
CA MET A 16 -5.49 -16.93 35.51
C MET A 16 -4.91 -17.45 34.20
N GLY A 17 -5.79 -17.64 33.21
CA GLY A 17 -5.41 -17.82 31.82
C GLY A 17 -4.68 -16.57 31.36
N VAL A 18 -3.38 -16.71 31.22
CA VAL A 18 -2.47 -15.75 30.60
C VAL A 18 -3.11 -15.25 29.31
N THR A 19 -3.41 -13.95 29.25
CA THR A 19 -3.79 -13.25 28.02
C THR A 19 -2.58 -13.25 27.10
N ASN A 20 -2.38 -14.36 26.40
CA ASN A 20 -1.46 -14.42 25.29
C ASN A 20 -2.04 -13.56 24.18
N THR A 21 -1.46 -12.36 24.11
CA THR A 21 -1.06 -11.72 22.86
C THR A 21 -2.09 -11.80 21.76
N VAL A 22 -2.79 -10.69 21.60
CA VAL A 22 -3.28 -10.21 20.30
C VAL A 22 -2.08 -10.16 19.34
N LEU A 23 -1.68 -11.31 18.82
CA LEU A 23 -1.26 -11.45 17.44
C LEU A 23 -2.58 -11.36 16.66
N ALA A 24 -3.10 -10.13 16.56
CA ALA A 24 -4.05 -9.81 15.51
C ALA A 24 -3.38 -10.30 14.23
N ALA A 25 -4.07 -11.23 13.57
CA ALA A 25 -3.62 -11.91 12.38
C ALA A 25 -3.04 -10.90 11.38
N GLU A 26 -1.71 -10.82 11.30
CA GLU A 26 -0.99 -10.09 10.26
C GLU A 26 -0.99 -10.87 8.93
N ASN A 27 -1.95 -11.79 8.77
CA ASN A 27 -2.10 -12.69 7.64
C ASN A 27 -3.54 -12.60 7.11
N ALA A 28 -3.80 -11.52 6.38
CA ALA A 28 -4.79 -11.45 5.30
C ALA A 28 -4.27 -10.46 4.23
N HIS A 29 -3.28 -10.98 3.48
CA HIS A 29 -2.87 -10.61 2.12
C HIS A 29 -2.40 -9.18 1.84
N ALA A 30 -1.16 -8.87 2.20
CA ALA A 30 -0.36 -8.07 1.26
C ALA A 30 -0.35 -8.82 -0.08
N ALA A 31 -0.84 -8.20 -1.15
CA ALA A 31 -0.74 -8.77 -2.48
C ALA A 31 0.74 -8.78 -2.91
N PHE A 32 1.49 -7.74 -2.55
CA PHE A 32 2.95 -7.65 -2.70
C PHE A 32 3.49 -6.45 -1.91
N ALA A 33 4.80 -6.43 -1.68
CA ALA A 33 5.47 -5.37 -0.93
C ALA A 33 6.87 -5.08 -1.47
N LYS A 34 7.33 -3.85 -1.26
CA LYS A 34 8.67 -3.40 -1.65
C LYS A 34 9.34 -2.67 -0.48
N PRO A 35 10.50 -3.13 0.01
CA PRO A 35 11.32 -2.34 0.92
C PRO A 35 12.08 -1.24 0.17
N CYS A 36 12.24 -0.07 0.81
CA CYS A 36 13.06 1.04 0.32
C CYS A 36 13.66 1.81 1.50
N GLY A 37 14.96 1.61 1.74
CA GLY A 37 15.61 2.08 2.97
C GLY A 37 15.07 1.37 4.21
N ARG A 38 14.59 2.14 5.19
CA ARG A 38 14.00 1.62 6.45
C ARG A 38 12.48 1.46 6.38
N SER A 39 11.88 1.78 5.24
CA SER A 39 10.44 1.73 5.04
C SER A 39 10.07 0.60 4.09
N THR A 40 8.85 0.09 4.23
CA THR A 40 8.26 -0.87 3.30
C THR A 40 6.93 -0.32 2.83
N MET A 41 6.75 -0.25 1.50
CA MET A 41 5.46 0.01 0.89
C MET A 41 4.78 -1.32 0.58
N ILE A 42 3.49 -1.40 0.85
CA ILE A 42 2.70 -2.61 0.76
C ILE A 42 1.46 -2.28 -0.07
N VAL A 43 1.17 -3.10 -1.08
CA VAL A 43 -0.13 -3.11 -1.73
C VAL A 43 -0.92 -4.28 -1.18
N ARG A 44 -2.15 -4.03 -0.75
CA ARG A 44 -3.05 -5.05 -0.20
C ARG A 44 -4.49 -4.75 -0.60
N CYS A 45 -5.35 -5.74 -0.46
CA CYS A 45 -6.78 -5.55 -0.63
C CYS A 45 -7.31 -4.52 0.37
N SER A 46 -8.16 -3.60 -0.10
CA SER A 46 -8.75 -2.59 0.77
C SER A 46 -9.58 -3.22 1.88
N THR A 47 -9.51 -2.64 3.08
CA THR A 47 -10.29 -3.14 4.22
C THR A 47 -11.79 -3.05 3.90
N GLY A 48 -12.49 -4.18 3.89
CA GLY A 48 -13.91 -4.26 3.51
C GLY A 48 -14.19 -4.70 2.06
N SER A 49 -13.15 -4.92 1.24
CA SER A 49 -13.30 -5.57 -0.06
C SER A 49 -13.43 -7.10 0.13
N GLN A 50 -14.62 -7.65 -0.12
CA GLN A 50 -14.88 -9.09 0.07
C GLN A 50 -14.14 -10.00 -0.93
N SER A 51 -13.77 -9.43 -2.08
CA SER A 51 -13.22 -10.11 -3.26
C SER A 51 -11.89 -9.50 -3.74
N CYS A 52 -11.27 -8.61 -2.96
CA CYS A 52 -10.07 -7.86 -3.37
C CYS A 52 -10.24 -7.06 -4.67
N GLU A 53 -11.47 -6.60 -4.95
CA GLU A 53 -11.79 -5.75 -6.11
C GLU A 53 -11.12 -4.38 -6.06
N ARG A 54 -10.61 -3.95 -4.90
CA ARG A 54 -9.90 -2.69 -4.71
C ARG A 54 -8.63 -2.91 -3.91
N ASN A 55 -7.55 -2.21 -4.28
CA ASN A 55 -6.30 -2.21 -3.55
C ASN A 55 -6.05 -0.88 -2.84
N GLU A 56 -5.38 -0.95 -1.69
CA GLU A 56 -4.90 0.22 -0.96
C GLU A 56 -3.37 0.19 -0.81
N LEU A 57 -2.79 1.38 -0.75
CA LEU A 57 -1.35 1.58 -0.53
C LEU A 57 -1.09 1.79 0.96
N VAL A 58 -0.19 0.99 1.53
CA VAL A 58 0.13 1.03 2.95
C VAL A 58 1.62 1.26 3.15
N LEU A 59 1.97 2.18 4.04
CA LEU A 59 3.34 2.42 4.46
C LEU A 59 3.60 1.83 5.83
N ARG A 60 4.70 1.09 5.95
CA ARG A 60 5.34 0.75 7.23
C ARG A 60 6.70 1.43 7.31
N ALA A 61 6.82 2.47 8.13
CA ALA A 61 8.08 3.17 8.37
C ALA A 61 8.79 2.58 9.60
N GLY A 62 9.86 1.80 9.39
CA GLY A 62 10.58 1.13 10.48
C GLY A 62 9.68 0.17 11.28
N THR A 63 9.63 0.35 12.60
CA THR A 63 8.81 -0.45 13.53
C THR A 63 7.46 0.20 13.86
N SER A 64 7.11 1.29 13.18
CA SER A 64 5.84 1.99 13.40
C SER A 64 4.66 1.18 12.89
N GLN A 65 3.48 1.46 13.45
CA GLN A 65 2.24 0.88 12.95
C GLN A 65 2.02 1.25 11.47
N PRO A 66 1.58 0.30 10.62
CA PRO A 66 1.30 0.59 9.22
C PRO A 66 0.17 1.62 9.08
N VAL A 67 0.31 2.51 8.10
CA VAL A 67 -0.70 3.54 7.77
C VAL A 67 -1.14 3.41 6.32
N VAL A 68 -2.45 3.55 6.07
CA VAL A 68 -2.98 3.65 4.71
C VAL A 68 -2.65 5.04 4.18
N LEU A 69 -2.03 5.10 3.00
CA LEU A 69 -1.73 6.36 2.33
C LEU A 69 -2.93 6.82 1.51
N PRO A 70 -3.17 8.13 1.40
CA PRO A 70 -4.23 8.66 0.55
C PRO A 70 -3.95 8.34 -0.93
N VAL A 71 -5.02 8.10 -1.68
CA VAL A 71 -4.95 7.97 -3.14
C VAL A 71 -4.61 9.34 -3.74
N PRO A 72 -3.72 9.43 -4.74
CA PRO A 72 -3.46 10.68 -5.45
C PRO A 72 -4.76 11.27 -6.02
N GLN A 73 -4.88 12.59 -5.95
CA GLN A 73 -6.04 13.32 -6.46
C GLN A 73 -6.29 13.00 -7.94
N GLY A 74 -7.55 12.73 -8.29
CA GLY A 74 -7.96 12.37 -9.64
C GLY A 74 -7.81 10.88 -9.95
N LEU A 75 -7.19 10.10 -9.06
CA LEU A 75 -7.01 8.65 -9.22
C LEU A 75 -7.92 7.79 -8.34
N GLU A 76 -9.01 8.35 -7.79
CA GLU A 76 -9.88 7.67 -6.82
C GLU A 76 -10.55 6.39 -7.38
N LYS A 77 -10.64 6.29 -8.70
CA LYS A 77 -11.18 5.13 -9.42
C LYS A 77 -10.13 4.09 -9.83
N TYR A 78 -8.86 4.34 -9.54
CA TYR A 78 -7.74 3.48 -9.88
C TYR A 78 -7.07 2.95 -8.62
N ASP A 79 -6.29 1.90 -8.80
CA ASP A 79 -5.67 1.15 -7.73
C ASP A 79 -4.15 1.14 -7.88
N PRO A 80 -3.40 1.07 -6.78
CA PRO A 80 -1.97 0.79 -6.85
C PRO A 80 -1.78 -0.66 -7.37
N VAL A 81 -1.03 -0.81 -8.45
CA VAL A 81 -0.80 -2.08 -9.15
C VAL A 81 0.66 -2.47 -9.25
N GLY A 82 1.58 -1.50 -9.07
CA GLY A 82 3.03 -1.74 -9.14
C GLY A 82 3.82 -0.96 -8.10
N LEU A 83 4.93 -1.54 -7.63
CA LEU A 83 5.87 -0.91 -6.68
C LEU A 83 7.31 -1.06 -7.13
N ALA A 84 8.09 0.02 -7.06
CA ALA A 84 9.53 0.01 -7.17
C ALA A 84 10.20 0.84 -6.06
N CYS A 85 11.47 0.52 -5.80
CA CYS A 85 12.36 1.32 -4.97
C CYS A 85 13.47 1.85 -5.87
N ALA A 86 13.45 3.15 -6.14
CA ALA A 86 14.48 3.85 -6.90
C ALA A 86 15.42 4.60 -5.95
N ARG A 87 16.63 4.91 -6.42
CA ARG A 87 17.57 5.78 -5.71
C ARG A 87 17.74 7.08 -6.48
N GLY A 88 17.75 8.20 -5.78
CA GLY A 88 18.17 9.49 -6.33
C GLY A 88 19.68 9.57 -6.53
N ALA A 89 20.15 10.69 -7.09
CA ALA A 89 21.55 10.94 -7.38
C ALA A 89 22.45 10.94 -6.12
N ASP A 90 21.89 11.31 -4.97
CA ASP A 90 22.51 11.29 -3.64
C ASP A 90 22.37 9.94 -2.91
N ALA A 91 21.89 8.91 -3.61
CA ALA A 91 21.52 7.60 -3.09
C ALA A 91 20.31 7.59 -2.11
N SER A 92 19.58 8.71 -1.97
CA SER A 92 18.34 8.75 -1.19
C SER A 92 17.29 7.79 -1.79
N PRO A 93 16.60 6.99 -0.96
CA PRO A 93 15.59 6.05 -1.44
C PRO A 93 14.26 6.77 -1.74
N PHE A 94 13.60 6.36 -2.82
CA PHE A 94 12.26 6.80 -3.18
C PHE A 94 11.44 5.61 -3.65
N PHE A 95 10.16 5.62 -3.29
CA PHE A 95 9.23 4.67 -3.87
C PHE A 95 8.66 5.24 -5.16
N VAL A 96 8.53 4.37 -6.16
CA VAL A 96 7.71 4.63 -7.36
C VAL A 96 6.53 3.69 -7.28
N VAL A 97 5.32 4.26 -7.31
CA VAL A 97 4.06 3.52 -7.28
C VAL A 97 3.37 3.69 -8.62
N GLU A 98 2.98 2.58 -9.20
CA GLU A 98 2.19 2.54 -10.41
C GLU A 98 0.72 2.39 -10.02
N TYR A 99 -0.13 3.26 -10.57
CA TYR A 99 -1.58 3.20 -10.44
C TYR A 99 -2.20 2.83 -11.78
N GLY A 100 -3.22 1.97 -11.73
CA GLY A 100 -3.91 1.49 -12.92
C GLY A 100 -5.27 0.90 -12.60
N ASP A 101 -5.96 0.41 -13.62
CA ASP A 101 -7.18 -0.36 -13.45
C ASP A 101 -6.81 -1.84 -13.32
N ALA A 102 -6.94 -2.40 -12.11
CA ALA A 102 -6.66 -3.82 -11.86
C ALA A 102 -7.61 -4.76 -12.64
N SER A 103 -8.77 -4.27 -13.10
CA SER A 103 -9.81 -5.05 -13.79
C SER A 103 -9.73 -5.01 -15.32
N HIS A 104 -8.98 -4.06 -15.89
CA HIS A 104 -8.87 -3.91 -17.34
C HIS A 104 -7.41 -3.85 -17.78
N SER A 105 -7.08 -4.66 -18.78
CA SER A 105 -5.80 -4.67 -19.49
C SER A 105 -5.62 -3.38 -20.31
N CYS A 106 -5.45 -2.23 -19.66
CA CYS A 106 -4.96 -1.05 -20.36
C CYS A 106 -3.43 -1.06 -20.27
N ALA A 107 -2.78 -1.67 -21.26
CA ALA A 107 -1.32 -1.72 -21.41
C ALA A 107 -0.64 -0.34 -21.61
N SER A 108 -1.35 0.76 -21.33
CA SER A 108 -0.93 2.14 -21.61
C SER A 108 -1.70 3.21 -20.79
N CYS A 109 -2.35 2.85 -19.68
CA CYS A 109 -3.08 3.80 -18.81
C CYS A 109 -2.41 4.02 -17.45
N GLU A 110 -1.16 3.63 -17.26
CA GLU A 110 -0.55 3.62 -15.92
C GLU A 110 -0.02 4.99 -15.50
N TRP A 111 -0.45 5.47 -14.33
CA TRP A 111 0.13 6.64 -13.67
C TRP A 111 1.27 6.22 -12.77
N HIS A 112 2.33 7.01 -12.77
CA HIS A 112 3.47 6.77 -11.90
C HIS A 112 3.58 7.92 -10.90
N HIS A 113 3.66 7.57 -9.62
CA HIS A 113 3.83 8.53 -8.54
C HIS A 113 5.08 8.25 -7.72
N ILE A 114 5.76 9.32 -7.30
CA ILE A 114 6.95 9.23 -6.47
C ILE A 114 6.57 9.55 -5.04
N TYR A 115 6.95 8.68 -4.11
CA TYR A 115 6.78 8.90 -2.67
C TYR A 115 8.14 8.92 -1.99
N ALA A 116 8.31 9.86 -1.06
CA ALA A 116 9.41 9.81 -0.11
C ALA A 116 9.26 8.61 0.86
N PRO A 117 10.33 8.18 1.54
CA PRO A 117 10.29 7.03 2.46
C PRO A 117 9.31 7.18 3.64
N ASP A 118 8.89 8.40 3.94
CA ASP A 118 7.91 8.74 4.97
C ASP A 118 6.45 8.72 4.45
N GLY A 119 6.24 8.36 3.17
CA GLY A 119 4.92 8.30 2.55
C GLY A 119 4.43 9.63 1.97
N ARG A 120 5.23 10.69 2.02
CA ARG A 120 4.85 11.96 1.39
C ARG A 120 4.90 11.80 -0.13
N LEU A 121 3.75 12.04 -0.76
CA LEU A 121 3.63 12.10 -2.22
C LEU A 121 4.39 13.32 -2.76
N LEU A 122 5.22 13.10 -3.77
CA LEU A 122 6.08 14.12 -4.39
C LEU A 122 5.65 14.52 -5.80
N THR A 123 4.68 13.81 -6.38
CA THR A 123 4.20 14.06 -7.75
C THR A 123 2.69 14.22 -7.79
N GLN A 124 2.21 14.98 -8.78
CA GLN A 124 0.79 15.16 -9.05
C GLN A 124 0.43 14.68 -10.46
N SER A 125 -0.83 14.28 -10.62
CA SER A 125 -1.42 13.90 -11.90
C SER A 125 -2.85 14.43 -11.96
N ASP A 126 -3.11 15.66 -11.53
CA ASP A 126 -4.42 16.29 -11.66
C ASP A 126 -4.34 17.38 -12.75
N PRO A 127 -5.08 17.26 -13.86
CA PRO A 127 -6.03 16.18 -14.21
C PRO A 127 -5.32 14.85 -14.47
N ALA A 128 -6.01 13.73 -14.18
CA ALA A 128 -5.50 12.37 -14.40
C ALA A 128 -5.14 12.13 -15.86
N PHE A 129 -5.92 12.67 -16.78
CA PHE A 129 -5.66 12.57 -18.20
C PHE A 129 -5.37 13.94 -18.80
N VAL A 130 -4.49 13.94 -19.79
CA VAL A 130 -4.22 15.09 -20.65
C VAL A 130 -4.50 14.69 -22.10
N SER A 131 -4.92 15.66 -22.89
CA SER A 131 -5.20 15.46 -24.31
C SER A 131 -3.94 15.72 -25.14
N ASP A 132 -3.60 14.79 -26.02
CA ASP A 132 -2.64 14.95 -27.11
C ASP A 132 -3.42 15.09 -28.43
N PRO A 133 -3.52 16.31 -28.97
CA PRO A 133 -4.22 16.55 -30.24
C PRO A 133 -3.47 15.98 -31.45
N SER A 134 -2.22 15.51 -31.29
CA SER A 134 -1.47 14.81 -32.34
C SER A 134 -1.86 13.33 -32.47
N LEU A 135 -2.59 12.78 -31.50
CA LEU A 135 -3.09 11.39 -31.53
C LEU A 135 -4.50 11.32 -32.17
N PRO A 136 -4.79 10.28 -32.96
CA PRO A 136 -6.08 10.15 -33.63
C PRO A 136 -7.22 9.82 -32.65
N GLY A 137 -8.32 10.57 -32.73
CA GLY A 137 -9.63 10.23 -32.13
C GLY A 137 -9.60 9.93 -30.63
N GLY A 138 -10.35 8.90 -30.19
CA GLY A 138 -10.50 8.49 -28.78
C GLY A 138 -9.22 8.04 -28.06
N GLN A 139 -8.05 8.12 -28.70
CA GLN A 139 -6.73 7.91 -28.11
C GLN A 139 -6.04 9.24 -27.73
N SER A 140 -6.70 10.37 -27.93
CA SER A 140 -6.16 11.68 -27.54
C SER A 140 -5.91 11.78 -26.04
N LEU A 141 -6.64 11.04 -25.19
CA LEU A 141 -6.40 11.06 -23.75
C LEU A 141 -5.33 10.03 -23.34
N HIS A 142 -4.33 10.49 -22.58
CA HIS A 142 -3.28 9.65 -22.01
C HIS A 142 -2.99 10.06 -20.55
N PRO A 143 -2.38 9.17 -19.73
CA PRO A 143 -2.03 9.48 -18.35
C PRO A 143 -1.16 10.74 -18.25
N ASN A 144 -1.51 11.63 -17.33
CA ASN A 144 -0.72 12.81 -17.03
C ASN A 144 0.55 12.43 -16.25
N THR A 145 1.66 12.32 -16.99
CA THR A 145 2.97 11.90 -16.47
C THR A 145 3.99 13.06 -16.42
N ALA A 146 3.55 14.29 -16.69
CA ALA A 146 4.43 15.45 -16.79
C ALA A 146 5.21 15.69 -15.48
N ASP A 147 4.49 15.65 -14.34
CA ASP A 147 5.11 15.89 -13.04
C ASP A 147 6.00 14.74 -12.59
N PHE A 148 5.60 13.49 -12.86
CA PHE A 148 6.46 12.31 -12.64
C PHE A 148 7.78 12.45 -13.40
N THR A 149 7.73 12.79 -14.68
CA THR A 149 8.92 12.95 -15.53
C THR A 149 9.84 14.04 -14.98
N ARG A 150 9.26 15.19 -14.62
CA ARG A 150 10.00 16.32 -14.04
C ARG A 150 10.66 15.93 -12.72
N VAL A 151 9.91 15.43 -11.74
CA VAL A 151 10.42 15.08 -10.40
C VAL A 151 11.41 13.93 -10.47
N SER A 152 11.19 12.93 -11.33
CA SER A 152 12.13 11.83 -11.56
C SER A 152 13.49 12.34 -12.05
N LYS A 153 13.48 13.30 -12.99
CA LYS A 153 14.69 13.97 -13.48
C LYS A 153 15.35 14.82 -12.40
N ASP A 154 14.58 15.63 -11.67
CA ASP A 154 15.09 16.51 -10.63
C ASP A 154 15.78 15.73 -9.50
N LEU A 155 15.25 14.56 -9.14
CA LEU A 155 15.85 13.65 -8.15
C LEU A 155 16.98 12.78 -8.72
N GLY A 156 17.10 12.69 -10.04
CA GLY A 156 18.04 11.78 -10.72
C GLY A 156 17.73 10.31 -10.42
N LEU A 157 16.46 9.90 -10.50
CA LEU A 157 16.05 8.54 -10.13
C LEU A 157 16.66 7.48 -11.04
N SER A 158 17.27 6.47 -10.43
CA SER A 158 17.72 5.25 -11.10
C SER A 158 16.53 4.44 -11.64
N LYS A 159 16.72 3.73 -12.76
CA LYS A 159 15.79 2.66 -13.15
C LYS A 159 15.76 1.58 -12.07
N ALA A 160 14.57 1.11 -11.74
CA ALA A 160 14.36 0.07 -10.73
C ALA A 160 13.30 -0.93 -11.22
N PRO A 161 13.46 -2.24 -10.94
CA PRO A 161 12.46 -3.23 -11.30
C PRO A 161 11.19 -3.02 -10.45
N VAL A 162 10.06 -2.90 -11.16
CA VAL A 162 8.72 -2.87 -10.58
C VAL A 162 8.31 -4.29 -10.21
N VAL A 163 7.69 -4.44 -9.04
CA VAL A 163 6.97 -5.65 -8.64
C VAL A 163 5.48 -5.40 -8.77
N TYR A 164 4.75 -6.38 -9.28
CA TYR A 164 3.31 -6.32 -9.54
C TYR A 164 2.58 -7.34 -8.67
N GLY A 165 1.28 -7.10 -8.44
CA GLY A 165 0.39 -8.09 -7.86
C GLY A 165 0.03 -9.17 -8.88
N HIS A 166 0.06 -10.44 -8.46
CA HIS A 166 -0.41 -11.58 -9.23
C HIS A 166 -1.74 -12.08 -8.68
#